data_AF-A0A7Y2MWG1-F1
#
_entry.id   AF-A0A7Y2MWG1-F1
#
_cell.length_a   1.000
_cell.length_b   1.000
_cell.length_c   1.000
_cell.angle_alpha   90.00
_cell.angle_beta   90.00
_cell.angle_gamma   90.00
#
_symmetry.space_group_name_H-M   'P 1'
#
loop_
_entity.id
_entity.type
_entity.pdbx_description
1 polymer ?
#
loop_
_entity_poly.entity_id
_entity_poly.type
_entity_poly.pdbx_seq_one_letter_code
_entity_poly.pdbx_strand_id
1 'polypeptide(L)' 'MSEVRQVIIDPLVDNNPITLQMLGICSALAVTTSLLPALLMCVALTSVAALAGAAISALRHRIPNNIRIIVHMT' A
#
# COMPACT_ATOMS: atom_id res chain seq x y z
N MET A 1 31.79 11.59 0.91
CA MET A 1 30.83 10.97 -0.04
C MET A 1 30.05 9.76 0.53
N SER A 2 30.16 9.44 1.83
CA SER A 2 29.39 8.34 2.48
C SER A 2 28.08 8.81 3.13
N GLU A 3 27.98 10.09 3.46
CA GLU A 3 26.88 10.65 4.28
C GLU A 3 25.51 10.66 3.55
N VAL A 4 25.50 10.91 2.24
CA VAL A 4 24.25 10.94 1.44
C VAL A 4 23.58 9.56 1.37
N ARG A 5 24.36 8.48 1.40
CA ARG A 5 23.84 7.11 1.34
C ARG A 5 23.24 6.67 2.68
N GLN A 6 23.76 7.16 3.79
CA GLN A 6 23.21 6.94 5.14
C GLN A 6 21.89 7.69 5.31
N VAL A 7 21.83 8.98 4.95
CA VAL A 7 20.60 9.79 5.04
C VAL A 7 19.43 9.24 4.21
N ILE A 8 19.69 8.47 3.15
CA ILE A 8 18.63 7.87 2.31
C ILE A 8 18.22 6.46 2.80
N ILE A 9 19.15 5.67 3.36
CA ILE A 9 18.88 4.28 3.78
C ILE A 9 18.37 4.21 5.23
N ASP A 10 18.92 5.02 6.13
CA ASP A 10 18.55 5.07 7.55
C ASP A 10 17.06 5.39 7.80
N PRO A 11 16.38 6.28 7.04
CA PRO A 11 14.95 6.50 7.22
C PRO A 11 14.07 5.39 6.62
N LEU A 12 14.61 4.52 5.77
CA LEU A 12 13.84 3.49 5.07
C LEU A 12 13.74 2.18 5.86
N VAL A 13 14.80 1.86 6.62
CA VAL A 13 14.90 0.62 7.40
C VAL A 13 14.63 0.85 8.89
N ASP A 14 15.27 1.84 9.51
CA ASP A 14 15.24 2.00 10.97
C ASP A 14 14.20 3.02 11.48
N ASN A 15 13.80 4.01 10.66
CA ASN A 15 12.81 5.03 11.06
C ASN A 15 11.50 4.99 10.26
N ASN A 16 11.30 4.01 9.38
CA ASN A 16 10.05 3.89 8.64
C ASN A 16 9.04 3.05 9.43
N PRO A 17 7.97 3.64 10.00
CA PRO A 17 6.96 2.88 10.73
C PRO A 17 6.28 1.81 9.87
N ILE A 18 6.34 1.90 8.53
CA ILE A 18 5.83 0.88 7.59
C ILE A 18 6.61 -0.44 7.72
N THR A 19 7.93 -0.35 7.88
CA THR A 19 8.83 -1.51 8.02
C THR A 19 8.69 -2.13 9.41
N LEU A 20 8.59 -1.30 10.46
CA LEU A 20 8.44 -1.75 11.85
C LEU A 20 7.03 -2.30 12.15
N GLN A 21 5.99 -1.71 11.55
CA GLN A 21 4.59 -2.09 11.80
C GLN A 21 4.09 -3.15 10.81
N MET A 22 4.95 -3.62 9.90
CA MET A 22 4.64 -4.73 8.98
C MET A 22 3.33 -4.52 8.21
N LEU A 23 3.13 -3.30 7.68
CA LEU A 23 1.92 -2.97 6.92
C LEU A 23 1.83 -3.87 5.67
N GLY A 24 0.94 -4.87 5.71
CA GLY A 24 0.77 -5.88 4.64
C GLY A 24 1.20 -7.31 4.98
N ILE A 25 1.60 -7.61 6.22
CA ILE A 25 2.04 -8.97 6.61
C ILE A 25 0.96 -10.05 6.46
N CYS A 26 -0.31 -9.69 6.66
CA CYS A 26 -1.42 -10.65 6.55
C CYS A 26 -1.54 -11.24 5.14
N SER A 27 -1.47 -10.40 4.11
CA SER A 27 -1.51 -10.83 2.71
C SER A 27 -0.24 -11.57 2.31
N ALA A 28 0.93 -11.15 2.83
CA ALA A 28 2.20 -11.81 2.57
C ALA A 28 2.24 -13.23 3.14
N LEU A 29 1.85 -13.43 4.41
CA LEU A 29 1.81 -14.74 5.06
C LEU A 29 0.82 -15.71 4.38
N ALA A 30 -0.36 -15.20 3.99
CA ALA A 30 -1.43 -16.00 3.38
C ALA A 30 -1.06 -16.64 2.04
N VAL A 31 -0.10 -16.05 1.32
CA VAL A 31 0.22 -16.39 -0.06
C VAL A 31 1.51 -17.25 -0.18
N THR A 32 2.16 -17.56 0.94
CA THR A 32 3.43 -18.31 0.99
C THR A 32 3.34 -19.78 0.55
N THR A 33 2.14 -20.37 0.51
CA THR A 33 1.95 -21.80 0.28
C THR A 33 1.96 -22.20 -1.20
N SER A 34 1.68 -21.27 -2.12
CA SER A 34 1.56 -21.57 -3.55
C SER A 34 1.76 -20.34 -4.43
N LEU A 35 2.55 -20.49 -5.49
CA LEU A 35 2.92 -19.39 -6.40
C LEU A 35 1.77 -18.97 -7.34
N LEU A 36 0.89 -19.90 -7.72
CA LEU A 36 -0.26 -19.61 -8.59
C LEU A 36 -1.24 -18.58 -7.99
N PRO A 37 -1.78 -18.79 -6.76
CA PRO A 37 -2.69 -17.82 -6.14
C PRO A 37 -2.00 -16.48 -5.83
N ALA A 38 -0.68 -16.48 -5.59
CA ALA A 38 0.09 -15.25 -5.41
C ALA A 38 0.00 -14.32 -6.61
N LEU A 39 0.25 -14.88 -7.80
CA LEU A 39 0.27 -14.12 -9.04
C LEU A 39 -1.13 -13.61 -9.39
N LEU A 40 -2.15 -14.45 -9.21
CA LEU A 40 -3.56 -14.06 -9.39
C LEU A 40 -3.97 -12.93 -8.44
N MET A 41 -3.59 -13.00 -7.17
CA MET A 41 -3.89 -11.96 -6.18
C MET A 41 -3.22 -10.63 -6.52
N CYS A 42 -1.96 -10.64 -6.98
CA CYS A 42 -1.27 -9.42 -7.42
C CYS A 42 -1.95 -8.74 -8.61
N VAL A 43 -2.37 -9.52 -9.62
CA VAL A 43 -3.07 -8.99 -10.81
C VAL A 43 -4.46 -8.46 -10.42
N ALA A 44 -5.19 -9.21 -9.60
CA ALA A 44 -6.50 -8.79 -9.11
C ALA A 44 -6.40 -7.50 -8.27
N LEU A 45 -5.48 -7.44 -7.31
CA LEU A 45 -5.27 -6.25 -6.47
C LEU A 45 -4.89 -5.04 -7.31
N THR A 46 -3.97 -5.18 -8.27
CA THR A 46 -3.52 -4.06 -9.12
C THR A 46 -4.65 -3.48 -9.94
N SER A 47 -5.50 -4.33 -10.53
CA SER A 47 -6.64 -3.87 -11.32
C SER A 47 -7.70 -3.19 -10.44
N VAL A 48 -8.05 -3.79 -9.29
CA VAL A 48 -9.02 -3.21 -8.35
C VAL A 48 -8.51 -1.87 -7.78
N ALA A 49 -7.24 -1.79 -7.38
CA ALA A 49 -6.65 -0.56 -6.86
C ALA A 49 -6.63 0.58 -7.89
N ALA A 50 -6.32 0.27 -9.15
CA ALA A 50 -6.34 1.25 -10.23
C ALA A 50 -7.76 1.79 -10.49
N LEU A 51 -8.76 0.91 -10.52
CA LEU A 51 -10.17 1.31 -10.71
C LEU A 51 -10.71 2.09 -9.51
N ALA A 52 -10.43 1.64 -8.29
CA ALA A 52 -10.85 2.32 -7.06
C ALA A 52 -10.24 3.73 -6.97
N GLY A 53 -8.93 3.86 -7.24
CA GLY A 53 -8.25 5.16 -7.27
C GLY A 53 -8.83 6.11 -8.32
N ALA A 54 -9.19 5.59 -9.50
CA ALA A 54 -9.83 6.38 -10.56
C ALA A 54 -11.24 6.84 -10.15
N ALA A 55 -12.06 5.96 -9.57
CA ALA A 55 -13.41 6.29 -9.10
C ALA A 55 -13.39 7.32 -7.95
N ILE A 56 -12.50 7.15 -6.98
CA ILE A 56 -12.32 8.09 -5.85
C ILE A 56 -11.82 9.44 -6.36
N SER A 57 -10.93 9.46 -7.35
CA SER A 57 -10.44 10.69 -7.96
C SER A 57 -11.57 11.51 -8.59
N ALA A 58 -12.49 10.86 -9.31
CA ALA A 58 -13.66 11.50 -9.91
C ALA A 58 -14.64 12.08 -8.86
N LEU A 59 -14.78 11.40 -7.71
CA LEU A 59 -15.71 11.81 -6.64
C LEU A 59 -15.10 12.79 -5.61
N ARG A 60 -13.79 13.07 -5.71
CA ARG A 60 -13.01 13.87 -4.73
C ARG A 60 -13.61 15.22 -4.37
N HIS A 61 -14.31 15.88 -5.31
CA HIS A 61 -14.84 17.24 -5.11
C HIS A 61 -16.16 17.27 -4.32
N ARG A 62 -16.85 16.13 -4.17
CA ARG A 62 -18.13 16.02 -3.43
C ARG A 62 -17.98 15.49 -2.00
N ILE A 63 -16.78 15.03 -1.62
CA ILE A 63 -16.54 14.29 -0.37
C ILE A 63 -16.04 15.24 0.74
N PRO A 64 -16.83 15.49 1.81
CA PRO A 64 -16.37 16.24 2.98
C PRO A 64 -15.23 15.52 3.73
N ASN A 65 -14.37 16.30 4.39
CA ASN A 65 -13.12 15.82 5.00
C ASN A 65 -13.29 14.61 5.94
N ASN A 66 -14.37 14.59 6.72
CA ASN A 66 -14.60 13.58 7.76
C ASN A 66 -14.86 12.17 7.21
N ILE A 67 -15.35 12.03 5.97
CA ILE A 67 -15.63 10.73 5.35
C ILE A 67 -14.54 10.26 4.38
N ARG A 68 -13.46 11.04 4.17
CA ARG A 68 -12.40 10.72 3.19
C ARG A 68 -11.67 9.42 3.52
N ILE A 69 -11.45 9.10 4.80
CA ILE A 69 -10.76 7.87 5.23
C ILE A 69 -11.64 6.64 4.94
N ILE A 70 -12.94 6.72 5.19
CA ILE A 70 -13.89 5.61 4.95
C ILE A 70 -13.92 5.24 3.47
N VAL A 71 -13.92 6.24 2.58
CA VAL A 71 -13.92 6.04 1.12
C VAL A 71 -12.62 5.41 0.61
N HIS A 72 -11.50 5.57 1.31
CA HIS A 72 -10.22 4.92 0.93
C HIS A 72 -10.04 3.54 1.60
N MET A 73 -10.83 3.22 2.62
CA MET A 73 -10.79 1.95 3.33
C MET A 73 -11.67 0.89 2.68
N THR A 74 -12.61 1.30 1.81
CA THR A 74 -13.42 0.45 0.92
C THR A 74 -12.69 0.14 -0.37
#